data_AF-A0A095EIL6-F1
#
_entry.id   AF-A0A095EIL6-F1
#
_cell.length_a   1.000
_cell.length_b   1.000
_cell.length_c   1.000
_cell.angle_alpha   90.00
_cell.angle_beta   90.00
_cell.angle_gamma   90.00
#
_symmetry.space_group_name_H-M   'P 1'
#
loop_
_entity.id
_entity.type
_entity.pdbx_description
1 polymer ?
#
loop_
_entity_poly.entity_id
_entity_poly.type
_entity_poly.pdbx_seq_one_letter_code
_entity_poly.pdbx_strand_id
1 'polypeptide(L)'
;MSPQSIFVSYNLYPPAETPQPTAGPSAQPVPSSATFSFPIPPPSLKTKTSTLSATTQYYTSASAALLASQATLNEKLTYWKDAIGDREKAKEDVGAVGFGRGKAMMMSNEVIGEMKNGQEQEGSSEEEEEE
;
A
#
# COMPACT_ATOMS: atom_id res chain seq x y z
N MET A 1 6.56 33.14 26.66
CA MET A 1 5.57 32.21 26.09
C MET A 1 6.13 30.81 26.20
N SER A 2 5.37 29.85 26.73
CA SER A 2 5.78 28.45 26.78
C SER A 2 5.87 27.87 25.35
N PRO A 3 6.84 26.99 25.07
CA PRO A 3 6.91 26.32 23.78
C PRO A 3 5.64 25.49 23.59
N GLN A 4 4.93 25.72 22.48
CA GLN A 4 3.77 24.91 22.09
C GLN A 4 4.24 23.79 21.18
N SER A 5 3.53 22.66 21.17
CA SER A 5 3.86 21.52 20.32
C SER A 5 2.61 20.81 19.86
N ILE A 6 2.64 20.29 18.63
CA ILE A 6 1.61 19.42 18.09
C ILE A 6 2.01 17.99 18.46
N PHE A 7 1.10 17.27 19.11
CA PHE A 7 1.28 15.85 19.42
C PHE A 7 0.46 15.02 18.45
N VAL A 8 1.11 14.08 17.78
CA VAL A 8 0.45 13.11 16.90
C VAL A 8 0.70 11.72 17.45
N SER A 9 -0.38 11.05 17.80
CA SER A 9 -0.37 9.66 18.23
C SER A 9 -1.13 8.82 17.21
N TYR A 10 -0.56 7.67 16.85
CA TYR A 10 -1.28 6.67 16.07
C TYR A 10 -1.23 5.31 16.76
N ASN A 11 -2.26 4.51 16.50
CA ASN A 11 -2.33 3.11 16.89
C ASN A 11 -2.97 2.32 15.75
N LEU A 12 -2.20 1.43 15.14
CA LEU A 12 -2.56 0.64 13.98
C LEU A 12 -2.77 -0.81 14.40
N TYR A 13 -3.73 -1.45 13.75
CA TYR A 13 -4.08 -2.86 13.97
C TYR A 13 -3.85 -3.66 12.68
N PRO A 14 -2.58 -3.89 12.30
CA PRO A 14 -2.28 -4.68 11.12
C PRO A 14 -2.71 -6.15 11.33
N PRO A 15 -3.01 -6.89 10.24
CA PRO A 15 -3.27 -8.33 10.33
C PRO A 15 -2.10 -9.10 10.98
N ALA A 16 -2.39 -10.15 11.76
CA ALA A 16 -1.44 -10.77 12.69
C ALA A 16 -0.10 -11.24 12.09
N GLU A 17 -0.13 -11.80 10.88
CA GLU A 17 1.09 -12.28 10.17
C GLU A 17 1.75 -11.21 9.30
N THR A 18 1.33 -9.95 9.36
CA THR A 18 1.97 -8.88 8.59
C THR A 18 3.28 -8.52 9.27
N PRO A 19 4.44 -8.66 8.59
CA PRO A 19 5.72 -8.36 9.19
C PRO A 19 5.82 -6.86 9.50
N GLN A 20 6.55 -6.52 10.57
CA GLN A 20 6.80 -5.13 10.92
C GLN A 20 7.64 -4.45 9.82
N PRO A 21 7.19 -3.32 9.25
CA PRO A 21 7.96 -2.62 8.23
C PRO A 21 9.15 -1.87 8.82
N THR A 22 10.13 -1.58 7.96
CA THR A 22 11.31 -0.77 8.29
C THR A 22 11.35 0.51 7.46
N ALA A 23 11.78 1.63 8.06
CA ALA A 23 11.87 2.93 7.42
C ALA A 23 13.14 3.06 6.58
N GLY A 24 12.96 3.02 5.25
CA GLY A 24 13.96 3.41 4.26
C GLY A 24 15.32 2.70 4.40
N PRO A 25 16.44 3.32 3.97
CA PRO A 25 17.77 2.69 4.00
C PRO A 25 18.34 2.52 5.40
N SER A 26 17.72 3.14 6.41
CA SER A 26 18.16 3.08 7.81
C SER A 26 17.76 1.78 8.52
N ALA A 27 16.91 0.97 7.89
CA ALA A 27 16.36 -0.28 8.42
C ALA A 27 15.70 -0.13 9.82
N GLN A 28 15.31 1.08 10.21
CA GLN A 28 14.71 1.33 11.52
C GLN A 28 13.28 0.78 11.55
N PRO A 29 12.90 -0.01 12.57
CA PRO A 29 11.56 -0.58 12.65
C PRO A 29 10.51 0.53 12.80
N VAL A 30 9.42 0.42 12.05
CA VAL A 30 8.27 1.32 12.15
C VAL A 30 7.24 0.65 13.07
N PRO A 31 7.01 1.16 14.29
CA PRO A 31 6.07 0.54 15.22
C PRO A 31 4.63 0.74 14.76
N SER A 32 3.73 -0.16 15.20
CA SER A 32 2.29 -0.06 14.98
C SER A 32 1.63 1.00 15.87
N SER A 33 2.31 1.45 16.93
CA SER A 33 1.90 2.59 17.74
C SER A 33 3.09 3.49 18.05
N ALA A 34 2.86 4.80 17.97
CA ALA A 34 3.86 5.80 18.33
C ALA A 34 3.21 7.15 18.63
N THR A 35 3.92 7.97 19.40
CA THR A 35 3.60 9.36 19.65
C THR A 35 4.77 10.24 19.25
N PHE A 36 4.50 11.28 18.46
CA PHE A 36 5.48 12.26 18.02
C PHE A 36 5.11 13.63 18.56
N SER A 37 6.13 14.44 18.82
CA SER A 37 5.99 15.83 19.22
C SER A 37 6.65 16.72 18.19
N PHE A 38 5.90 17.68 17.67
CA PHE A 38 6.36 18.66 16.68
C PHE A 38 6.33 20.05 17.34
N PRO A 39 7.50 20.59 17.74
CA PRO A 39 7.54 21.89 18.39
C PRO A 39 7.14 23.00 17.41
N ILE A 40 6.26 23.89 17.86
CA ILE A 40 5.92 25.10 17.13
C ILE A 40 6.97 26.15 17.50
N PRO A 41 7.83 26.57 16.56
CA PRO A 41 8.84 27.57 16.86
C PRO A 41 8.16 28.89 17.23
N PRO A 42 8.71 29.66 18.19
CA PRO A 42 8.15 30.95 18.51
C PRO A 42 8.20 31.87 17.28
N PRO A 43 7.19 32.73 17.07
CA PRO A 43 7.23 33.69 15.97
C PRO A 43 8.50 34.53 16.09
N SER A 44 9.28 34.57 15.00
CA SER A 44 10.54 35.30 14.95
C SER A 44 10.30 36.80 15.08
N LEU A 45 10.41 37.32 16.31
CA LEU A 45 10.42 38.76 16.60
C LEU A 45 11.69 39.48 16.08
N LYS A 46 12.61 38.77 15.42
CA LYS A 46 13.94 39.30 15.07
C LYS A 46 13.97 40.24 13.86
N THR A 47 12.90 40.34 13.08
CA THR A 47 12.79 41.35 12.03
C THR A 47 11.88 42.49 12.52
N LYS A 48 12.49 43.62 12.88
CA LYS A 48 11.83 44.90 13.21
C LYS A 48 10.92 45.47 12.10
N THR A 49 10.65 44.69 11.05
CA THR A 49 9.96 45.06 9.80
C THR A 49 8.84 44.09 9.41
N SER A 50 8.44 43.15 10.28
CA SER A 50 7.27 42.33 10.00
C SER A 50 5.99 43.17 10.18
N THR A 51 5.43 43.65 9.08
CA THR A 51 4.11 44.31 9.01
C THR A 51 2.95 43.32 9.24
N LEU A 52 3.25 42.04 9.44
CA LEU A 52 2.26 40.99 9.65
C LEU A 52 1.76 40.98 11.10
N SER A 53 0.44 40.83 11.25
CA SER A 53 -0.21 40.62 12.55
C SER A 53 0.44 39.46 13.32
N ALA A 54 0.50 39.58 14.64
CA ALA A 54 0.97 38.50 15.54
C ALA A 54 0.23 37.18 15.27
N THR A 55 -1.05 37.26 14.92
CA THR A 55 -1.89 36.11 14.56
C THR A 55 -1.38 35.42 13.29
N THR A 56 -1.04 36.20 12.26
CA THR A 56 -0.50 35.65 11.00
C THR A 56 0.84 34.96 11.25
N GLN A 57 1.73 35.57 12.03
CA GLN A 57 3.04 34.98 12.36
C GLN A 57 2.89 33.66 13.12
N TYR A 58 1.93 33.60 14.05
CA TYR A 58 1.60 32.36 14.76
C TYR A 58 1.15 31.27 13.79
N TYR A 59 0.14 31.53 12.95
CA TYR A 59 -0.35 30.51 12.00
C TYR A 59 0.71 30.09 10.98
N THR A 60 1.58 30.99 10.54
CA THR A 60 2.72 30.65 9.67
C THR A 60 3.73 29.74 10.40
N SER A 61 4.02 29.99 11.67
CA SER A 61 4.91 29.11 12.45
C SER A 61 4.27 27.75 12.75
N ALA A 62 2.97 27.72 13.03
CA ALA A 62 2.22 26.50 13.33
C ALA A 62 2.00 25.64 12.07
N SER A 63 1.82 26.25 10.90
CA SER A 63 1.61 25.51 9.65
C SER A 63 2.83 24.65 9.27
N ALA A 64 4.04 25.12 9.53
CA ALA A 64 5.26 24.34 9.32
C ALA A 64 5.29 23.07 10.19
N ALA A 65 4.97 23.20 11.48
CA ALA A 65 4.88 22.06 12.39
C ALA A 65 3.75 21.09 11.98
N LEU A 66 2.62 21.62 11.51
CA LEU A 66 1.50 20.82 11.02
C LEU A 66 1.88 20.01 9.77
N LEU A 67 2.52 20.64 8.78
CA LEU A 67 2.99 19.97 7.56
C LEU A 67 4.03 18.90 7.87
N ALA A 68 4.96 19.17 8.79
CA ALA A 68 5.93 18.19 9.25
C ALA A 68 5.25 16.99 9.94
N SER A 69 4.23 17.26 10.76
CA SER A 69 3.46 16.21 11.44
C SER A 69 2.69 15.33 10.46
N GLN A 70 2.07 15.94 9.45
CA GLN A 70 1.36 15.24 8.39
C GLN A 70 2.31 14.39 7.55
N ALA A 71 3.44 14.93 7.13
CA ALA A 71 4.45 14.20 6.35
C ALA A 71 4.97 12.97 7.11
N THR A 72 5.28 13.13 8.40
CA THR A 72 5.76 12.03 9.25
C THR A 72 4.70 10.93 9.40
N LEU A 73 3.45 11.31 9.64
CA LEU A 73 2.35 10.34 9.75
C LEU A 73 2.12 9.60 8.44
N ASN A 74 2.06 10.34 7.32
CA ASN A 74 1.86 9.75 5.99
C ASN A 74 2.98 8.77 5.63
N GLU A 75 4.22 9.09 5.97
CA GLU A 75 5.36 8.19 5.79
C GLU A 75 5.15 6.87 6.56
N LYS A 76 4.80 6.94 7.85
CA LYS A 76 4.57 5.73 8.66
C LYS A 76 3.40 4.89 8.16
N LEU A 77 2.32 5.54 7.73
CA LEU A 77 1.16 4.87 7.15
C LEU A 77 1.49 4.22 5.80
N THR A 78 2.34 4.84 4.99
CA THR A 78 2.78 4.28 3.70
C THR A 78 3.56 3.00 3.93
N TYR A 79 4.52 2.98 4.86
CA TYR A 79 5.26 1.75 5.19
C TYR A 79 4.34 0.60 5.63
N TRP A 80 3.34 0.89 6.47
CA TRP A 80 2.37 -0.12 6.88
C TRP A 80 1.45 -0.56 5.75
N LYS A 81 1.00 0.37 4.91
CA LYS A 81 0.19 0.07 3.73
C LYS A 81 0.95 -0.87 2.78
N ASP A 82 2.22 -0.59 2.52
CA ASP A 82 3.04 -1.39 1.61
C ASP A 82 3.30 -2.79 2.21
N ALA A 83 3.64 -2.89 3.50
CA ALA A 83 3.82 -4.19 4.17
C ALA A 83 2.55 -5.05 4.18
N ILE A 84 1.38 -4.43 4.36
CA ILE A 84 0.09 -5.13 4.25
C ILE A 84 -0.15 -5.54 2.79
N GLY A 85 0.09 -4.64 1.84
CA GLY A 85 -0.07 -4.90 0.40
C GLY A 85 0.80 -6.05 -0.09
N ASP A 86 2.08 -6.09 0.29
CA ASP A 86 3.01 -7.16 -0.09
C ASP A 86 2.58 -8.51 0.47
N ARG A 87 2.05 -8.53 1.70
CA ARG A 87 1.50 -9.76 2.30
C ARG A 87 0.25 -10.23 1.57
N GLU A 88 -0.70 -9.35 1.32
CA GLU A 88 -1.94 -9.73 0.62
C GLU A 88 -1.61 -10.19 -0.81
N LYS A 89 -0.66 -9.54 -1.49
CA LYS A 89 -0.15 -9.97 -2.78
C LYS A 89 0.43 -11.40 -2.73
N ALA A 90 1.14 -11.76 -1.68
CA ALA A 90 1.67 -13.12 -1.52
C ALA A 90 0.56 -14.20 -1.40
N LYS A 91 -0.66 -13.83 -1.00
CA LYS A 91 -1.82 -14.74 -1.02
C LYS A 91 -2.44 -14.85 -2.41
N GLU A 92 -2.28 -13.82 -3.24
CA GLU A 92 -2.79 -13.77 -4.62
C GLU A 92 -1.80 -14.32 -5.66
N ASP A 93 -0.53 -14.49 -5.30
CA ASP A 93 0.52 -14.99 -6.19
C ASP A 93 0.31 -16.50 -6.47
N VAL A 94 -0.55 -16.79 -7.43
CA VAL A 94 -0.80 -18.10 -8.05
C VAL A 94 0.42 -18.58 -8.84
N GLY A 95 1.59 -18.64 -8.21
CA GLY A 95 2.83 -19.21 -8.73
C GLY A 95 3.36 -18.59 -10.03
N ALA A 96 4.55 -19.05 -10.43
CA ALA A 96 5.10 -18.73 -11.74
C ALA A 96 4.17 -19.32 -12.81
N VAL A 97 3.35 -18.48 -13.43
CA VAL A 97 2.81 -18.77 -14.76
C VAL A 97 4.01 -19.00 -15.67
N GLY A 98 4.31 -20.28 -15.93
CA GLY A 98 5.42 -20.69 -16.79
C GLY A 98 5.40 -19.83 -18.05
N PHE A 99 6.57 -19.34 -18.45
CA PHE A 99 6.77 -18.50 -19.64
C PHE A 99 5.85 -18.96 -20.77
N GLY A 100 4.83 -18.15 -21.11
CA GLY A 100 3.84 -18.46 -22.15
C GLY A 100 2.43 -18.87 -21.69
N ARG A 101 2.15 -19.02 -20.40
CA ARG A 101 0.81 -19.36 -19.86
C ARG A 101 0.25 -18.31 -18.90
N GLY A 102 0.30 -17.03 -19.30
CA GLY A 102 -0.38 -15.96 -18.57
C GLY A 102 -1.90 -16.17 -18.52
N LYS A 103 -2.56 -15.57 -17.51
CA LYS A 103 -4.00 -15.73 -17.15
C LYS A 103 -5.01 -15.71 -18.31
N ALA A 104 -4.67 -15.13 -19.47
CA ALA A 104 -5.49 -15.18 -20.68
C ALA A 104 -5.80 -16.61 -21.16
N MET A 105 -4.91 -17.58 -20.90
CA MET A 105 -5.13 -18.99 -21.29
C MET A 105 -6.06 -19.75 -20.32
N MET A 106 -6.20 -19.30 -19.07
CA MET A 106 -7.11 -19.95 -18.11
C MET A 106 -8.58 -19.61 -18.42
N MET A 107 -8.86 -18.34 -18.78
CA MET A 107 -10.21 -17.92 -19.20
C MET A 107 -10.65 -18.51 -20.54
N SER A 108 -9.71 -19.03 -21.36
CA SER A 108 -10.06 -19.72 -22.62
C SER A 108 -10.30 -21.22 -22.41
N ASN A 109 -9.69 -21.86 -21.41
CA ASN A 109 -9.97 -23.26 -21.10
C ASN A 109 -11.34 -23.48 -20.43
N GLU A 110 -11.81 -22.53 -19.61
CA GLU A 110 -13.17 -22.58 -19.05
C GLU A 110 -14.24 -22.32 -20.12
N VAL A 111 -13.93 -21.52 -21.14
CA VAL A 111 -14.85 -21.28 -22.28
C VAL A 111 -14.79 -22.38 -23.35
N ILE A 112 -13.65 -23.07 -23.52
CA ILE A 112 -13.51 -24.19 -24.47
C ILE A 112 -14.01 -25.51 -23.87
N GLY A 113 -14.05 -25.64 -22.54
CA GLY A 113 -14.58 -26.82 -21.84
C GLY A 113 -16.09 -27.04 -22.03
N GLU A 114 -16.86 -25.97 -22.27
CA GLU A 114 -18.31 -26.07 -22.52
C GLU A 114 -18.68 -26.34 -23.97
N MET A 115 -17.77 -26.17 -24.94
CA MET A 115 -18.06 -26.46 -26.36
C MET A 115 -17.64 -27.86 -26.80
N LYS A 116 -16.86 -28.60 -25.99
CA LYS A 116 -16.42 -29.97 -26.32
C LYS A 116 -17.29 -31.03 -25.64
N ASN A 117 -18.60 -30.80 -25.58
CA ASN A 117 -19.58 -31.81 -25.14
C ASN A 117 -20.65 -32.09 -26.21
N GLY A 118 -20.27 -31.96 -27.49
CA GLY A 118 -21.18 -32.16 -28.61
C GLY A 118 -20.46 -32.59 -29.88
N GLN A 119 -19.92 -33.82 -29.89
CA GLN A 119 -19.84 -34.72 -31.04
C GLN A 119 -18.77 -35.78 -30.75
N GLU A 120 -19.23 -36.99 -30.49
CA GLU A 120 -18.69 -38.24 -31.07
C GLU A 120 -19.51 -39.39 -30.46
N GLN A 121 -20.64 -39.69 -31.09
CA GLN A 121 -21.41 -40.90 -30.83
C GLN A 121 -21.49 -41.71 -32.13
N GLU A 122 -20.76 -42.83 -32.12
CA GLU A 122 -21.06 -44.16 -32.69
C GLU A 122 -21.52 -44.32 -34.16
N GLY A 123 -20.69 -45.06 -34.93
CA GLY A 123 -21.03 -46.41 -35.41
C GLY A 123 -21.70 -46.60 -36.79
N SER A 124 -21.01 -47.28 -37.71
CA SER A 124 -21.51 -48.24 -38.74
C SER A 124 -20.27 -48.76 -39.53
N SER A 125 -19.80 -50.01 -39.37
CA SER A 125 -20.10 -51.24 -40.16
C SER A 125 -20.19 -50.99 -41.68
N GLU A 126 -19.58 -51.74 -42.62
CA GLU A 126 -19.07 -53.12 -42.72
C GLU A 126 -18.28 -53.28 -44.06
N GLU A 127 -17.38 -54.29 -44.12
CA GLU A 127 -17.04 -55.18 -45.28
C GLU A 127 -16.41 -54.59 -46.57
N GLU A 128 -15.45 -55.19 -47.32
CA GLU A 128 -15.00 -56.57 -47.64
C GLU A 128 -13.51 -56.47 -48.14
N GLU A 129 -12.55 -57.33 -47.74
CA GLU A 129 -11.94 -58.46 -48.51
C GLU A 129 -11.79 -58.22 -50.04
N GLU A 130 -10.69 -58.51 -50.76
CA GLU A 130 -9.78 -59.67 -50.76
C GLU A 130 -8.57 -59.37 -51.71
N GLU A 131 -7.47 -60.12 -51.51
CA GLU A 131 -6.27 -60.39 -52.37
C GLU A 131 -5.66 -59.36 -53.36
#